data_AF-A0A847SKH2-F1
#
_entry.id   AF-A0A847SKH2-F1
#
_cell.length_a   1.000
_cell.length_b   1.000
_cell.length_c   1.000
_cell.angle_alpha   90.00
_cell.angle_beta   90.00
_cell.angle_gamma   90.00
#
_symmetry.space_group_name_H-M   'P 1'
#
loop_
_entity.id
_entity.type
_entity.pdbx_description
1 polymer ?
#
loop_
_entity_poly.entity_id
_entity_poly.type
_entity_poly.pdbx_seq_one_letter_code
_entity_poly.pdbx_strand_id
1 'polypeptide(L)'
;MKIKSRFGFSLLFGLFTVACTSKKELSTTDADKLLRTVFPKELTETIATGDPATRQKIDNTSLEKDGFVIVRRSNNIDSPFVLFTTKAVAFLVKTKPELEKQFFQEVLVARQDLNRIINIQKTGENTASATYTVKYIDLSPFLQISNLKIDTTKIYTANFAQEPNGSWIIDRTHKE
;
A
#
# COMPACT_ATOMS: atom_id res chain seq x y z
N MET A 1 -21.60 -54.04 -71.09
CA MET A 1 -20.38 -53.31 -70.69
C MET A 1 -20.71 -52.46 -69.46
N LYS A 2 -19.99 -52.66 -68.34
CA LYS A 2 -20.27 -52.08 -67.01
C LYS A 2 -19.78 -50.63 -66.93
N ILE A 3 -20.58 -49.72 -66.37
CA ILE A 3 -20.08 -48.46 -65.79
C ILE A 3 -20.71 -48.28 -64.41
N LYS A 4 -19.86 -48.30 -63.38
CA LYS A 4 -20.21 -48.21 -61.96
C LYS A 4 -20.43 -46.74 -61.58
N SER A 5 -21.60 -46.41 -61.05
CA SER A 5 -21.85 -45.14 -60.35
C SER A 5 -21.17 -45.19 -58.98
N ARG A 6 -20.24 -44.26 -58.71
CA ARG A 6 -19.61 -44.10 -57.39
C ARG A 6 -20.28 -42.92 -56.68
N PHE A 7 -21.00 -43.23 -55.61
CA PHE A 7 -21.42 -42.30 -54.58
C PHE A 7 -20.17 -41.64 -53.97
N GLY A 8 -20.01 -40.33 -54.19
CA GLY A 8 -19.01 -39.50 -53.53
C GLY A 8 -19.68 -38.68 -52.44
N PHE A 9 -19.74 -39.21 -51.22
CA PHE A 9 -20.08 -38.46 -50.02
C PHE A 9 -18.79 -38.27 -49.22
N SER A 10 -18.06 -37.20 -49.50
CA SER A 10 -16.84 -36.87 -48.74
C SER A 10 -17.22 -35.89 -47.62
N LEU A 11 -17.18 -36.45 -46.41
CA LEU A 11 -17.47 -35.86 -45.12
C LEU A 11 -16.61 -34.60 -44.87
N LEU A 12 -17.25 -33.43 -44.74
CA LEU A 12 -16.62 -32.19 -44.32
C LEU A 12 -16.35 -32.28 -42.81
N PHE A 13 -15.14 -32.70 -42.44
CA PHE A 13 -14.72 -32.81 -41.04
C PHE A 13 -14.46 -31.40 -40.49
N GLY A 14 -15.43 -30.87 -39.74
CA GLY A 14 -15.31 -29.59 -39.04
C GLY A 14 -14.21 -29.64 -38.00
N LEU A 15 -13.16 -28.84 -38.22
CA LEU A 15 -12.17 -28.50 -37.20
C LEU A 15 -12.86 -27.66 -36.12
N PHE A 16 -13.34 -28.32 -35.07
CA PHE A 16 -13.58 -27.66 -33.78
C PHE A 16 -12.21 -27.25 -33.21
N THR A 17 -11.80 -26.01 -33.46
CA THR A 17 -10.73 -25.38 -32.68
C THR A 17 -11.28 -25.15 -31.28
N VAL A 18 -11.06 -26.12 -30.40
CA VAL A 18 -11.18 -25.91 -28.97
C VAL A 18 -10.09 -24.89 -28.62
N ALA A 19 -10.46 -23.60 -28.60
CA ALA A 19 -9.65 -22.58 -27.96
C ALA A 19 -9.54 -23.01 -26.50
N CYS A 20 -8.42 -23.63 -26.17
CA CYS A 20 -8.04 -23.92 -24.80
C CYS A 20 -7.76 -22.56 -24.15
N THR A 21 -8.82 -21.86 -23.73
CA THR A 21 -8.71 -20.67 -22.89
C THR A 21 -8.38 -21.18 -21.50
N SER A 22 -7.14 -21.64 -21.30
CA SER A 22 -6.60 -21.80 -19.96
C SER A 22 -6.65 -20.44 -19.31
N LYS A 23 -7.59 -20.23 -18.39
CA LYS A 23 -7.69 -18.98 -17.63
C LYS A 23 -6.33 -18.69 -17.01
N LYS A 24 -5.77 -17.52 -17.33
CA LYS A 24 -4.43 -17.14 -16.89
C LYS A 24 -4.44 -17.01 -15.36
N GLU A 25 -3.73 -17.90 -14.67
CA GLU A 25 -3.58 -17.82 -13.22
C GLU A 25 -2.74 -16.60 -12.82
N LEU A 26 -2.96 -16.09 -11.61
CA LEU A 26 -2.18 -14.99 -11.07
C LEU A 26 -0.75 -15.48 -10.76
N SER A 27 0.23 -15.00 -11.52
CA SER A 27 1.63 -15.30 -11.27
C SER A 27 2.22 -14.41 -10.18
N THR A 28 3.30 -14.86 -9.53
CA THR A 28 4.07 -14.04 -8.56
C THR A 28 4.56 -12.74 -9.19
N THR A 29 5.01 -12.77 -10.44
CA THR A 29 5.47 -11.58 -11.17
C THR A 29 4.33 -10.59 -11.43
N ASP A 30 3.15 -11.06 -11.80
CA ASP A 30 2.00 -10.19 -12.05
C ASP A 30 1.49 -9.59 -10.72
N ALA A 31 1.42 -10.38 -9.66
CA ALA A 31 1.08 -9.91 -8.32
C ALA A 31 2.08 -8.88 -7.79
N ASP A 32 3.39 -9.09 -7.98
CA ASP A 32 4.45 -8.16 -7.57
C ASP A 32 4.30 -6.83 -8.31
N LYS A 33 4.14 -6.86 -9.65
CA LYS A 33 3.91 -5.66 -10.46
C LYS A 33 2.70 -4.88 -10.00
N LEU A 34 1.58 -5.56 -9.74
CA LEU A 34 0.35 -4.93 -9.27
C LEU A 34 0.54 -4.31 -7.88
N LEU A 35 1.13 -5.03 -6.92
CA LEU A 35 1.39 -4.51 -5.58
C LEU A 35 2.33 -3.30 -5.61
N ARG A 36 3.33 -3.28 -6.50
CA ARG A 36 4.21 -2.12 -6.70
C ARG A 36 3.49 -0.86 -7.19
N THR A 37 2.24 -0.95 -7.68
CA THR A 37 1.45 0.25 -8.00
C THR A 37 0.87 0.96 -6.77
N VAL A 38 0.84 0.29 -5.62
CA VAL A 38 0.32 0.82 -4.34
C VAL A 38 1.40 0.95 -3.26
N PHE A 39 2.63 0.57 -3.59
CA PHE A 39 3.82 0.76 -2.77
C PHE A 39 4.80 1.75 -3.45
N PRO A 40 5.64 2.47 -2.70
CA PRO A 40 5.68 2.48 -1.23
C PRO A 40 4.46 3.17 -0.62
N LYS A 41 3.99 2.67 0.52
CA LYS A 41 2.90 3.26 1.29
C LYS A 41 3.48 4.19 2.34
N GLU A 42 3.03 5.44 2.36
CA GLU A 42 3.43 6.39 3.39
C GLU A 42 2.75 6.06 4.73
N LEU A 43 3.54 6.08 5.79
CA LEU A 43 3.08 5.95 7.17
C LEU A 43 3.22 7.30 7.84
N THR A 44 2.08 7.87 8.25
CA THR A 44 2.00 9.19 8.84
C THR A 44 1.48 9.13 10.27
N GLU A 45 1.85 10.12 11.07
CA GLU A 45 1.30 10.34 12.40
C GLU A 45 0.80 11.77 12.50
N THR A 46 -0.38 11.97 13.08
CA THR A 46 -0.90 13.29 13.41
C THR A 46 -0.34 13.74 14.76
N ILE A 47 0.40 14.84 14.77
CA ILE A 47 0.98 15.44 15.96
C ILE A 47 0.09 16.58 16.45
N ALA A 48 -0.42 16.48 17.68
CA ALA A 48 -1.13 17.54 18.36
C ALA A 48 -0.14 18.57 18.93
N THR A 49 0.29 19.53 18.13
CA THR A 49 1.31 20.53 18.53
C THR A 49 0.84 21.47 19.64
N GLY A 50 -0.48 21.62 19.82
CA GLY A 50 -1.10 22.37 20.93
C GLY A 50 -1.33 21.55 22.20
N ASP A 51 -0.95 20.28 22.24
CA ASP A 51 -1.14 19.42 23.41
C ASP A 51 0.12 19.40 24.31
N PRO A 52 0.00 19.74 25.62
CA PRO A 52 1.11 19.60 26.57
C PRO A 52 1.70 18.18 26.65
N ALA A 53 0.92 17.14 26.38
CA ALA A 53 1.42 15.76 26.35
C ALA A 53 2.36 15.53 25.16
N THR A 54 2.10 16.14 24.00
CA THR A 54 3.02 16.11 22.85
C THR A 54 4.34 16.79 23.19
N ARG A 55 4.29 17.95 23.87
CA ARG A 55 5.49 18.62 24.38
C ARG A 55 6.31 17.69 25.28
N GLN A 56 5.66 17.03 26.23
CA GLN A 56 6.32 16.09 27.14
C GLN A 56 6.93 14.89 26.40
N LYS A 57 6.27 14.38 25.36
CA LYS A 57 6.85 13.32 24.51
C LYS A 57 8.14 13.80 23.84
N ILE A 58 8.12 14.99 23.22
CA ILE A 58 9.29 15.55 22.52
C ILE A 58 10.46 15.82 23.46
N ASP A 59 10.19 16.25 24.70
CA ASP A 59 11.23 16.46 25.71
C ASP A 59 12.07 15.19 25.98
N ASN A 60 11.52 14.00 25.71
CA ASN A 60 12.21 12.72 25.86
C ASN A 60 12.87 12.22 24.57
N THR A 61 13.02 13.08 23.55
CA THR A 61 13.58 12.74 22.23
C THR A 61 14.75 13.63 21.85
N SER A 62 15.42 13.29 20.74
CA SER A 62 16.45 14.17 20.15
C SER A 62 15.89 15.27 19.23
N LEU A 63 14.58 15.34 18.98
CA LEU A 63 14.00 16.17 17.92
C LEU A 63 14.31 17.66 18.05
N GLU A 64 14.24 18.21 19.27
CA GLU A 64 14.58 19.63 19.52
C GLU A 64 16.10 19.84 19.39
N LYS A 65 16.90 18.96 20.01
CA LYS A 65 18.37 19.02 19.96
C LYS A 65 18.91 18.93 18.53
N ASP A 66 18.30 18.09 17.71
CA ASP A 66 18.67 17.88 16.31
C ASP A 66 18.09 18.96 15.38
N GLY A 67 17.33 19.91 15.93
CA GLY A 67 16.81 21.08 15.22
C GLY A 67 15.63 20.80 14.30
N PHE A 68 14.87 19.72 14.51
CA PHE A 68 13.64 19.44 13.76
C PHE A 68 12.44 20.22 14.29
N VAL A 69 12.43 20.50 15.59
CA VAL A 69 11.35 21.24 16.26
C VAL A 69 11.91 22.28 17.23
N ILE A 70 11.09 23.25 17.58
CA ILE A 70 11.29 24.17 18.69
C ILE A 70 10.17 23.92 19.70
N VAL A 71 10.53 23.67 20.96
CA VAL A 71 9.56 23.45 22.03
C VAL A 71 9.37 24.74 22.83
N ARG A 72 8.16 25.30 22.77
CA ARG A 72 7.77 26.44 23.59
C ARG A 72 7.50 25.97 25.02
N ARG A 73 8.22 26.59 25.97
CA ARG A 73 8.07 26.35 27.41
C ARG A 73 6.99 27.21 28.08
N SER A 74 6.43 28.17 27.35
CA SER A 74 5.26 28.95 27.77
C SER A 74 4.05 28.03 27.98
N ASN A 75 3.17 28.39 28.91
CA ASN A 75 1.88 27.71 29.14
C ASN A 75 0.72 28.40 28.41
N ASN A 76 1.00 29.24 27.40
CA ASN A 76 -0.04 29.87 26.59
C ASN A 76 -0.72 28.82 25.69
N ILE A 77 -1.98 28.52 25.99
CA ILE A 77 -2.82 27.55 25.29
C ILE A 77 -3.33 28.05 23.93
N ASP A 78 -3.24 29.35 23.65
CA ASP A 78 -3.70 29.95 22.38
C ASP A 78 -2.66 29.80 21.25
N SER A 79 -1.60 29.04 21.48
CA SER A 79 -0.53 28.83 20.50
C SER A 79 0.04 27.42 20.60
N PRO A 80 0.61 26.87 19.51
CA PRO A 80 1.19 25.54 19.55
C PRO A 80 2.42 25.52 20.47
N PHE A 81 2.56 24.47 21.28
CA PHE A 81 3.74 24.21 22.10
C PHE A 81 4.92 23.71 21.27
N VAL A 82 4.66 23.15 20.09
CA VAL A 82 5.68 22.57 19.21
C VAL A 82 5.64 23.29 17.87
N LEU A 83 6.78 23.79 17.42
CA LEU A 83 6.93 24.40 16.10
C LEU A 83 7.90 23.58 15.26
N PHE A 84 7.52 23.25 14.03
CA PHE A 84 8.42 22.60 13.08
C PHE A 84 9.38 23.61 12.47
N THR A 85 10.64 23.24 12.35
CA THR A 85 11.66 24.07 11.69
C THR A 85 11.70 23.80 10.19
N THR A 86 12.48 24.60 9.45
CA THR A 86 12.80 24.33 8.04
C THR A 86 13.39 22.93 7.81
N LYS A 87 14.13 22.39 8.79
CA LYS A 87 14.72 21.05 8.70
C LYS A 87 13.65 19.94 8.69
N ALA A 88 12.50 20.19 9.29
CA ALA A 88 11.39 19.22 9.32
C ALA A 88 10.53 19.21 8.05
N VAL A 89 10.66 20.22 7.16
CA VAL A 89 9.77 20.40 5.99
C VAL A 89 9.67 19.15 5.11
N ALA A 90 10.77 18.41 4.93
CA ALA A 90 10.78 17.19 4.12
C ALA A 90 9.91 16.06 4.68
N PHE A 91 9.50 16.15 5.95
CA PHE A 91 8.66 15.16 6.63
C PHE A 91 7.24 15.69 6.88
N LEU A 92 6.94 16.95 6.58
CA LEU A 92 5.61 17.48 6.81
C LEU A 92 4.67 17.02 5.69
N VAL A 93 3.55 16.43 6.10
CA VAL A 93 2.49 16.03 5.19
C VAL A 93 1.43 17.13 5.19
N LYS A 94 0.89 17.43 4.00
CA LYS A 94 -0.14 18.46 3.87
C LYS A 94 -1.33 18.10 4.76
N THR A 95 -1.58 18.94 5.75
CA THR A 95 -2.67 18.76 6.70
C THR A 95 -3.92 19.48 6.17
N LYS A 96 -5.11 19.05 6.59
CA LYS A 96 -6.35 19.76 6.26
C LYS A 96 -6.38 21.11 6.99
N PRO A 97 -6.86 22.20 6.37
CA PRO A 97 -6.91 23.52 7.01
C PRO A 97 -7.64 23.55 8.36
N GLU A 98 -8.63 22.68 8.55
CA GLU A 98 -9.39 22.54 9.80
C GLU A 98 -8.53 22.01 10.96
N LEU A 99 -7.63 21.06 10.66
CA LEU A 99 -6.72 20.45 11.61
C LEU A 99 -5.57 21.41 11.96
N GLU A 100 -5.06 22.15 10.97
CA GLU A 100 -4.04 23.18 11.20
C GLU A 100 -4.53 24.26 12.17
N LYS A 101 -5.79 24.70 12.03
CA LYS A 101 -6.45 25.64 12.96
C LYS A 101 -6.56 25.11 14.39
N GLN A 102 -6.54 23.79 14.57
CA GLN A 102 -6.60 23.12 15.86
C GLN A 102 -5.21 22.65 16.33
N PHE A 103 -4.13 23.19 15.74
CA PHE A 103 -2.75 22.85 16.08
C PHE A 103 -2.39 21.37 15.85
N PHE A 104 -2.97 20.74 14.84
CA PHE A 104 -2.53 19.43 14.38
C PHE A 104 -1.64 19.56 13.13
N GLN A 105 -0.63 18.69 13.03
CA GLN A 105 0.23 18.55 11.87
C GLN A 105 0.48 17.06 11.60
N GLU A 106 0.23 16.61 10.38
CA GLU A 106 0.63 15.28 9.94
C GLU A 106 2.11 15.25 9.55
N VAL A 107 2.84 14.23 10.00
CA VAL A 107 4.24 14.01 9.62
C VAL A 107 4.45 12.60 9.06
N LEU A 108 5.33 12.48 8.09
CA LEU A 108 5.84 11.21 7.59
C LEU A 108 6.73 10.58 8.66
N VAL A 109 6.42 9.36 9.06
CA VAL A 109 7.17 8.56 10.04
C VAL A 109 8.05 7.53 9.35
N ALA A 110 7.53 6.89 8.31
CA ALA A 110 8.22 5.88 7.53
C ALA A 110 7.50 5.66 6.20
N ARG A 111 8.10 4.86 5.34
CA ARG A 111 7.42 4.23 4.21
C ARG A 111 7.47 2.72 4.35
N GLN A 112 6.39 2.04 3.97
CA GLN A 112 6.38 0.60 3.79
C GLN A 112 6.60 0.30 2.32
N ASP A 113 7.51 -0.62 2.01
CA ASP A 113 7.75 -1.10 0.66
C ASP A 113 7.52 -2.61 0.62
N LEU A 114 7.13 -3.10 -0.56
CA LEU A 114 6.94 -4.53 -0.78
C LEU A 114 8.28 -5.24 -0.63
N ASN A 115 8.35 -6.20 0.29
CA ASN A 115 9.54 -7.02 0.48
C ASN A 115 9.50 -8.25 -0.43
N ARG A 116 8.54 -9.15 -0.18
CA ARG A 116 8.34 -10.36 -0.98
C ARG A 116 6.93 -10.90 -0.85
N ILE A 117 6.48 -11.57 -1.92
CA ILE A 117 5.29 -12.42 -1.91
C ILE A 117 5.68 -13.78 -1.32
N ILE A 118 4.90 -14.25 -0.35
CA ILE A 118 5.07 -15.55 0.31
C ILE A 118 4.32 -16.63 -0.45
N ASN A 119 3.04 -16.37 -0.76
CA ASN A 119 2.14 -17.34 -1.37
C ASN A 119 1.09 -16.66 -2.23
N ILE A 120 0.59 -17.36 -3.24
CA ILE A 120 -0.60 -16.97 -4.01
C ILE A 120 -1.58 -18.13 -3.96
N GLN A 121 -2.82 -17.83 -3.61
CA GLN A 121 -3.90 -18.79 -3.54
C GLN A 121 -5.06 -18.35 -4.43
N LYS A 122 -5.56 -19.25 -5.27
CA LYS A 122 -6.82 -19.04 -5.98
C LYS A 122 -7.96 -19.13 -4.97
N THR A 123 -8.78 -18.09 -4.88
CA THR A 123 -9.90 -18.00 -3.92
C THR A 123 -11.27 -18.16 -4.59
N GLY A 124 -11.31 -18.09 -5.92
CA GLY A 124 -12.51 -18.31 -6.73
C GLY A 124 -12.17 -18.44 -8.21
N GLU A 125 -13.17 -18.48 -9.08
CA GLU A 125 -12.95 -18.72 -10.50
C GLU A 125 -12.09 -17.63 -11.16
N ASN A 126 -12.37 -16.37 -10.79
CA ASN A 126 -11.70 -15.17 -11.29
C ASN A 126 -11.10 -14.34 -10.13
N THR A 127 -10.84 -14.96 -8.98
CA THR A 127 -10.30 -14.29 -7.80
C THR A 127 -9.13 -15.06 -7.20
N ALA A 128 -8.18 -14.32 -6.66
CA ALA A 128 -7.01 -14.87 -5.97
C ALA A 128 -6.61 -13.95 -4.82
N SER A 129 -5.83 -14.47 -3.87
CA SER A 129 -5.17 -13.70 -2.84
C SER A 129 -3.66 -13.93 -2.90
N ALA A 130 -2.89 -12.89 -2.59
CA ALA A 130 -1.45 -13.01 -2.38
C ALA A 130 -1.11 -12.61 -0.95
N THR A 131 -0.40 -13.50 -0.26
CA THR A 131 0.17 -13.24 1.06
C THR A 131 1.57 -12.69 0.87
N TYR A 132 1.91 -11.58 1.52
CA TYR A 132 3.19 -10.90 1.34
C TYR A 132 3.71 -10.26 2.64
N THR A 133 4.96 -9.84 2.61
CA THR A 133 5.61 -9.07 3.68
C THR A 133 6.04 -7.72 3.16
N VAL A 134 6.17 -6.76 4.06
CA VAL A 134 6.69 -5.43 3.79
C VAL A 134 7.98 -5.20 4.56
N LYS A 135 8.78 -4.26 4.08
CA LYS A 135 9.92 -3.69 4.81
C LYS A 135 9.63 -2.21 5.07
N TYR A 136 10.19 -1.68 6.14
CA TYR A 136 10.12 -0.26 6.44
C TYR A 136 11.37 0.42 5.90
N ILE A 137 11.17 1.49 5.15
CA ILE A 137 12.21 2.33 4.54
C ILE A 137 11.95 3.79 4.91
N ASP A 138 12.94 4.66 4.68
CA ASP A 138 12.84 6.11 4.90
C ASP A 138 12.32 6.47 6.31
N LEU A 139 12.86 5.82 7.35
CA LEU A 139 12.48 6.11 8.73
C LEU A 139 12.81 7.56 9.07
N SER A 140 11.82 8.31 9.53
CA SER A 140 11.99 9.70 9.90
C SER A 140 12.37 9.85 11.38
N PRO A 141 12.99 10.98 11.77
CA PRO A 141 13.25 11.30 13.17
C PRO A 141 11.97 11.28 14.04
N PHE A 142 10.80 11.53 13.45
CA PHE A 142 9.51 11.58 14.15
C PHE A 142 9.00 10.20 14.60
N LEU A 143 9.65 9.10 14.18
CA LEU A 143 9.40 7.77 14.74
C LEU A 143 9.56 7.75 16.27
N GLN A 144 10.41 8.61 16.84
CA GLN A 144 10.64 8.69 18.29
C GLN A 144 9.39 9.09 19.11
N ILE A 145 8.42 9.77 18.49
CA ILE A 145 7.17 10.20 19.14
C ILE A 145 5.93 9.53 18.56
N SER A 146 6.11 8.66 17.56
CA SER A 146 5.03 7.95 16.90
C SER A 146 4.54 6.78 17.74
N ASN A 147 3.25 6.48 17.67
CA ASN A 147 2.69 5.25 18.26
C ASN A 147 2.86 4.04 17.33
N LEU A 148 3.40 4.26 16.12
CA LEU A 148 3.57 3.23 15.12
C LEU A 148 4.64 2.23 15.55
N LYS A 149 4.24 0.96 15.66
CA LYS A 149 5.17 -0.15 15.91
C LYS A 149 5.71 -0.66 14.58
N ILE A 150 7.03 -0.57 14.41
CA ILE A 150 7.73 -1.19 13.29
C ILE A 150 7.79 -2.69 13.55
N ASP A 151 6.95 -3.44 12.85
CA ASP A 151 6.91 -4.90 12.94
C ASP A 151 7.28 -5.51 11.58
N THR A 152 8.53 -5.96 11.47
CA THR A 152 9.06 -6.58 10.25
C THR A 152 8.56 -8.02 10.05
N THR A 153 7.83 -8.59 11.01
CA THR A 153 7.27 -9.94 10.92
C THR A 153 5.84 -9.95 10.41
N LYS A 154 5.21 -8.78 10.30
CA LYS A 154 3.82 -8.66 9.90
C LYS A 154 3.60 -9.17 8.47
N ILE A 155 2.61 -10.04 8.34
CA ILE A 155 2.15 -10.62 7.09
C ILE A 155 0.87 -9.91 6.67
N TYR A 156 0.76 -9.63 5.38
CA TYR A 156 -0.37 -8.96 4.77
C TYR A 156 -0.97 -9.84 3.67
N THR A 157 -2.24 -9.62 3.39
CA THR A 157 -2.95 -10.26 2.26
C THR A 157 -3.51 -9.18 1.35
N ALA A 158 -3.35 -9.37 0.04
CA ALA A 158 -4.05 -8.57 -0.97
C ALA A 158 -4.91 -9.49 -1.82
N ASN A 159 -6.12 -9.03 -2.14
CA ASN A 159 -7.03 -9.73 -3.02
C ASN A 159 -6.91 -9.20 -4.44
N PHE A 160 -7.16 -10.08 -5.40
CA PHE A 160 -7.06 -9.81 -6.82
C PHE A 160 -8.28 -10.36 -7.54
N ALA A 161 -8.72 -9.62 -8.54
CA ALA A 161 -9.80 -10.03 -9.44
C ALA A 161 -9.28 -10.04 -10.89
N GLN A 162 -9.76 -11.00 -11.67
CA GLN A 162 -9.48 -11.10 -13.10
C GLN A 162 -10.60 -10.44 -13.88
N GLU A 163 -10.23 -9.49 -14.71
CA GLU A 163 -11.12 -8.81 -15.65
C GLU A 163 -11.54 -9.74 -16.80
N PRO A 164 -12.64 -9.44 -17.53
CA PRO A 164 -13.10 -10.26 -18.66
C PRO A 164 -12.06 -10.44 -19.77
N ASN A 165 -11.10 -9.50 -19.90
CA ASN A 165 -9.98 -9.57 -20.85
C ASN A 165 -8.83 -10.48 -20.37
N GLY A 166 -8.94 -11.09 -19.18
CA GLY A 166 -7.94 -11.96 -18.58
C GLY A 166 -6.85 -11.25 -17.77
N SER A 167 -6.85 -9.91 -17.68
CA SER A 167 -5.89 -9.15 -16.86
C SER A 167 -6.28 -9.17 -15.38
N TRP A 168 -5.29 -9.23 -14.50
CA TRP A 168 -5.50 -9.15 -13.05
C TRP A 168 -5.43 -7.71 -12.56
N ILE A 169 -6.25 -7.37 -11.57
CA ILE A 169 -6.24 -6.11 -10.84
C ILE A 169 -6.22 -6.36 -9.34
N ILE A 170 -5.77 -5.39 -8.55
CA ILE A 170 -5.94 -5.41 -7.08
C ILE A 170 -7.40 -5.10 -6.78
N ASP A 171 -8.07 -6.02 -6.08
CA ASP A 171 -9.40 -5.80 -5.56
C ASP A 171 -9.32 -4.99 -4.25
N ARG A 172 -9.91 -3.79 -4.28
CA ARG A 172 -9.90 -2.83 -3.17
C ARG A 172 -11.21 -2.79 -2.39
N THR A 173 -12.16 -3.68 -2.71
CA THR A 173 -13.48 -3.71 -2.04
C THR A 173 -13.40 -4.21 -0.60
N HIS A 174 -12.33 -4.91 -0.23
CA HIS A 174 -11.99 -5.25 1.14
C HIS A 174 -10.79 -4.42 1.62
N LYS A 175 -11.06 -3.30 2.30
CA LYS A 175 -10.07 -2.61 3.13
C LYS A 175 -10.16 -3.17 4.54
N GLU A 176 -9.06 -3.74 5.02
CA GLU A 176 -8.82 -3.93 6.46
C GLU A 176 -8.59 -2.58 7.15
#